data_AF-A0A2I1GW30-F1
#
_entry.id   AF-A0A2I1GW30-F1
#
_cell.length_a   1.000
_cell.length_b   1.000
_cell.length_c   1.000
_cell.angle_alpha   90.00
_cell.angle_beta   90.00
_cell.angle_gamma   90.00
#
_symmetry.space_group_name_H-M   'P 1'
#
loop_
_entity.id
_entity.type
_entity.pdbx_description
1 polymer ?
#
loop_
_entity_poly.entity_id
_entity_poly.type
_entity_poly.pdbx_seq_one_letter_code
_entity_poly.pdbx_strand_id
1 'polypeptide(L)' 'MDTGWLNCEDGDPNVTFHSRDITANPYWLHAKVMGSKRKPKHRGPFNSDTCFKLTGNVFKWSFDQQDMSYC' A
#
# COMPACT_ATOMS: atom_id res chain seq x y z
N MET A 1 -15.79 -3.65 -9.83
CA MET A 1 -14.36 -3.49 -9.52
C MET A 1 -14.22 -3.85 -8.06
N ASP A 2 -13.64 -5.01 -7.76
CA ASP A 2 -13.42 -5.42 -6.38
C ASP A 2 -12.33 -4.54 -5.79
N THR A 3 -12.75 -3.45 -5.14
CA THR A 3 -11.84 -2.61 -4.38
C THR A 3 -11.41 -3.40 -3.16
N GLY A 4 -10.17 -3.85 -3.19
CA GLY A 4 -9.57 -4.54 -2.08
C GLY A 4 -9.08 -3.58 -1.00
N TRP A 5 -9.57 -3.70 0.23
CA TRP A 5 -8.99 -3.04 1.40
C TRP A 5 -8.16 -4.05 2.20
N LEU A 6 -6.99 -3.64 2.66
CA LEU A 6 -6.20 -4.36 3.65
C LEU A 6 -6.21 -3.50 4.92
N ASN A 7 -6.88 -3.99 5.96
CA ASN A 7 -6.88 -3.31 7.25
C ASN A 7 -5.86 -3.95 8.18
N CYS A 8 -4.90 -3.16 8.65
CA CYS A 8 -3.88 -3.59 9.62
C CYS A 8 -4.10 -2.93 11.00
N GLU A 9 -5.31 -2.41 11.28
CA GLU A 9 -5.63 -1.69 12.53
C GLU A 9 -5.45 -2.53 13.79
N ASP A 10 -5.87 -3.80 13.77
CA ASP A 10 -5.78 -4.72 14.91
C ASP A 10 -4.42 -5.43 14.99
N GLY A 11 -3.43 -4.92 14.25
CA GLY A 11 -2.16 -5.58 13.99
C GLY A 11 -2.20 -6.41 12.71
N ASP A 12 -1.07 -6.44 12.02
CA ASP A 12 -0.88 -7.30 10.88
C ASP A 12 -0.28 -8.63 11.35
N PRO A 13 -0.94 -9.79 11.13
CA PRO A 13 -0.36 -11.08 11.46
C PRO A 13 0.88 -11.43 10.62
N ASN A 14 1.10 -10.75 9.50
CA ASN A 14 2.20 -10.96 8.55
C ASN A 14 3.00 -9.67 8.30
N VAL A 15 3.55 -9.10 9.39
CA VAL A 15 4.25 -7.79 9.54
C VAL A 15 5.28 -7.43 8.44
N THR A 16 5.64 -8.35 7.55
CA THR A 16 6.73 -8.18 6.58
C THR A 16 6.26 -7.94 5.14
N PHE A 17 5.27 -8.68 4.62
CA PHE A 17 4.87 -8.57 3.21
C PHE A 17 3.40 -8.92 2.96
N HIS A 18 2.76 -8.15 2.07
CA HIS A 18 1.43 -8.41 1.56
C HIS A 18 1.42 -8.45 0.04
N SER A 19 0.95 -9.56 -0.51
CA SER A 19 0.61 -9.67 -1.93
C SER A 19 -0.91 -9.71 -2.08
N ARG A 20 -1.41 -9.16 -3.19
CA ARG A 20 -2.82 -9.23 -3.53
C ARG A 20 -2.99 -9.23 -5.03
N ASP A 21 -3.75 -10.19 -5.53
CA ASP A 21 -4.14 -10.23 -6.93
C ASP A 21 -5.19 -9.15 -7.21
N ILE A 22 -4.87 -8.23 -8.12
CA ILE A 22 -5.76 -7.14 -8.52
C ILE A 22 -6.27 -7.45 -9.93
N THR A 23 -7.59 -7.62 -10.06
CA THR A 23 -8.24 -7.86 -11.36
C THR A 23 -8.59 -6.57 -12.12
N ALA A 24 -8.50 -5.42 -11.45
CA ALA A 24 -8.74 -4.11 -12.06
C ALA A 24 -7.56 -3.66 -12.92
N ASN A 25 -7.84 -3.21 -14.15
CA ASN A 25 -6.84 -2.67 -15.07
C ASN A 25 -7.42 -1.42 -15.79
N PRO A 26 -6.98 -0.19 -15.47
CA PRO A 26 -5.95 0.14 -14.48
C PRO A 26 -6.44 0.05 -13.03
N TYR A 27 -5.51 -0.04 -12.08
CA TYR A 27 -5.78 0.07 -10.65
C TYR A 27 -5.04 1.26 -10.01
N TRP A 28 -5.49 1.64 -8.81
CA TRP A 28 -4.90 2.68 -7.97
C TRP A 28 -4.64 2.14 -6.57
N LEU A 29 -3.56 2.60 -5.96
CA LEU A 29 -3.22 2.28 -4.58
C LEU A 29 -3.48 3.49 -3.69
N HIS A 30 -4.18 3.23 -2.58
CA HIS A 30 -4.58 4.22 -1.60
C HIS A 30 -3.99 3.82 -0.25
N ALA A 31 -2.88 4.46 0.15
CA ALA A 31 -2.24 4.20 1.43
C ALA A 31 -2.63 5.26 2.46
N LYS A 32 -2.95 4.81 3.68
CA LYS A 32 -3.24 5.67 4.83
C LYS A 32 -2.65 5.01 6.08
N VAL A 33 -1.97 5.80 6.91
CA VAL A 33 -1.52 5.36 8.24
C VAL A 33 -2.50 5.89 9.28
N MET A 34 -3.08 4.98 10.07
CA MET A 34 -4.00 5.35 11.14
C MET A 34 -3.32 6.21 12.21
N GLY A 35 -4.04 7.20 12.74
CA GLY A 35 -3.48 8.21 13.65
C GLY A 35 -2.54 9.23 12.99
N SER A 36 -2.19 9.07 11.71
CA SER A 36 -1.37 10.06 11.01
C SER A 36 -2.18 11.30 10.66
N LYS A 37 -1.59 12.49 10.93
CA LYS A 37 -2.10 13.77 10.42
C LYS A 37 -1.70 14.03 8.96
N ARG A 38 -0.88 13.17 8.35
CA ARG A 38 -0.50 13.31 6.95
C ARG A 38 -1.64 12.87 6.04
N LYS A 39 -1.76 13.54 4.89
CA LYS A 39 -2.73 13.17 3.87
C LYS A 39 -2.46 11.74 3.36
N PRO A 40 -3.50 10.97 3.03
CA PRO A 40 -3.36 9.70 2.31
C PRO A 40 -2.51 9.88 1.05
N LYS A 41 -1.78 8.83 0.69
CA LYS A 41 -0.96 8.81 -0.52
C LYS A 41 -1.66 7.96 -1.57
N HIS A 42 -1.90 8.57 -2.73
CA HIS A 42 -2.51 7.94 -3.88
C HIS A 42 -1.45 7.70 -4.95
N ARG A 43 -1.41 6.49 -5.50
CA ARG A 43 -0.45 6.07 -6.53
C ARG A 43 -1.19 5.37 -7.68
N GLY A 44 -0.73 5.58 -8.90
CA GLY A 44 -1.32 5.03 -10.11
C GLY A 44 -1.72 6.13 -11.11
N PRO A 45 -2.43 5.76 -12.19
CA PRO A 45 -2.88 4.41 -12.54
C PRO A 45 -1.75 3.42 -12.81
N PHE A 46 -1.98 2.13 -12.55
CA PHE A 46 -1.08 1.03 -12.88
C PHE A 46 -1.79 -0.06 -13.68
N ASN A 47 -1.06 -0.67 -14.61
CA ASN A 47 -1.55 -1.71 -15.50
C ASN A 47 -0.70 -3.00 -15.42
N SER A 48 0.26 -3.02 -14.50
CA SER A 48 1.21 -4.11 -14.25
C SER A 48 1.38 -4.32 -12.76
N ASP A 49 2.05 -5.40 -12.37
CA ASP A 49 2.42 -5.63 -10.98
C ASP A 49 3.26 -4.47 -10.44
N THR A 50 2.99 -4.08 -9.19
CA THR A 50 3.76 -3.03 -8.51
C THR A 50 4.13 -3.47 -7.10
N CYS A 51 5.33 -3.04 -6.68
CA CYS A 51 5.86 -3.30 -5.36
C CYS A 51 6.02 -1.96 -4.62
N PHE A 52 5.46 -1.86 -3.42
CA PHE A 52 5.50 -0.63 -2.62
C PHE A 52 5.97 -0.92 -1.20
N LYS A 53 6.77 0.00 -0.67
CA LYS A 53 7.23 -0.04 0.72
C LYS A 53 6.59 1.09 1.51
N LEU A 54 5.92 0.72 2.60
CA LEU A 54 5.48 1.66 3.62
C LEU A 54 6.57 1.75 4.70
N THR A 55 7.11 2.95 4.92
CA THR A 55 8.20 3.16 5.90
C THR A 55 7.93 4.36 6.79
N GLY A 56 8.56 4.37 7.97
CA GLY A 56 8.49 5.48 8.92
C GLY A 56 7.50 5.23 10.06
N ASN A 57 6.90 6.30 10.58
CA ASN A 57 5.96 6.25 11.70
C ASN A 57 4.73 7.17 11.48
N VAL A 58 3.80 7.19 12.43
CA VAL A 58 2.54 7.93 12.33
C VAL A 58 2.73 9.43 12.00
N PHE A 59 3.83 10.05 12.44
CA PHE A 59 4.11 11.46 12.19
C PHE A 59 4.82 11.69 10.86
N LYS A 60 5.70 10.76 10.46
CA LYS A 60 6.51 10.84 9.25
C LYS A 60 6.60 9.47 8.60
N TRP A 61 5.70 9.24 7.64
CA TRP A 61 5.69 8.04 6.81
C TRP A 61 5.80 8.35 5.32
N SER A 62 6.27 7.33 4.60
CA SER A 62 6.45 7.30 3.16
C SER A 62 5.77 6.06 2.57
N PHE A 63 5.37 6.17 1.29
CA PHE A 63 4.75 5.11 0.51
C PHE A 63 5.28 5.23 -0.91
N ASP A 64 6.36 4.51 -1.12
CA ASP A 64 7.22 4.67 -2.28
C ASP A 64 7.34 3.33 -3.00
N GLN A 65 7.36 3.42 -4.33
CA GLN A 65 7.55 2.25 -5.17
C GLN A 65 8.98 1.76 -5.00
N GLN A 66 9.15 0.46 -4.91
CA GLN A 66 10.48 -0.17 -4.89
C GLN A 66 10.57 -1.21 -6.01
N ASP A 67 11.80 -1.69 -6.22
CA ASP A 67 12.06 -2.73 -7.20
C ASP A 67 11.36 -4.04 -6.80
N MET A 68 10.86 -4.76 -7.81
CA MET A 68 10.08 -5.99 -7.62
C MET A 68 10.90 -7.11 -6.95
N SER A 69 12.22 -7.08 -7.07
CA SER A 69 13.13 -8.06 -6.45
C SER A 69 13.21 -7.97 -4.94
N TYR A 70 12.63 -6.91 -4.34
CA TYR A 70 12.53 -6.71 -2.89
C TYR A 70 11.08 -6.81 -2.38
N CYS A 71 10.17 -7.26 -3.24
CA CYS A 71 8.94 -7.94 -2.88
C CYS A 71 9.19 -9.46 -2.97
#